data_AF-A0A6G2W3N5-F1
#
_entry.id   AF-A0A6G2W3N5-F1
#
_cell.length_a   1.000
_cell.length_b   1.000
_cell.length_c   1.000
_cell.angle_alpha   90.00
_cell.angle_beta   90.00
_cell.angle_gamma   90.00
#
_symmetry.space_group_name_H-M   'P 1'
#
loop_
_entity.id
_entity.type
_entity.pdbx_description
1 polymer ?
#
loop_
_entity_poly.entity_id
_entity_poly.type
_entity_poly.pdbx_seq_one_letter_code
_entity_poly.pdbx_strand_id
1 'polypeptide(L)'
;GTVDACNAGRFTEALADHLEGTGQAGDHAVLDLTEVYIACSAADLLHRGTGGGRTRSGRALSVVQPRPHVRETLTAAGLPGVRLHACLDAALLALAARGPVRAEPGTHDQDR
;
A
#
# COMPACT_ATOMS: atom_id res chain seq x y z
N GLY A 1 14.14 -10.03 -2.53
CA GLY A 1 15.25 -9.17 -3.03
C GLY A 1 15.60 -8.10 -2.01
N THR A 2 16.63 -7.30 -2.27
CA THR A 2 17.06 -6.24 -1.33
C THR A 2 16.67 -4.86 -1.85
N VAL A 3 16.05 -4.06 -0.99
CA VAL A 3 15.86 -2.62 -1.19
C VAL A 3 16.87 -1.89 -0.33
N ASP A 4 17.76 -1.12 -0.95
CA ASP A 4 18.82 -0.35 -0.31
C ASP A 4 18.86 1.08 -0.86
N ALA A 5 19.80 1.90 -0.39
CA ALA A 5 19.90 3.30 -0.82
C ALA A 5 20.11 3.48 -2.34
N CYS A 6 20.70 2.50 -3.03
CA CYS A 6 20.98 2.58 -4.46
C CYS A 6 19.73 2.33 -5.32
N ASN A 7 18.77 1.55 -4.82
CA ASN A 7 17.56 1.19 -5.57
C ASN A 7 16.24 1.69 -4.95
N ALA A 8 16.29 2.29 -3.75
CA ALA A 8 15.12 2.81 -3.04
C ALA A 8 14.29 3.79 -3.88
N GLY A 9 14.93 4.66 -4.67
CA GLY A 9 14.24 5.59 -5.58
C GLY A 9 13.39 4.85 -6.61
N ARG A 10 13.99 3.91 -7.34
CA ARG A 10 13.28 3.08 -8.33
C ARG A 10 12.17 2.24 -7.71
N PHE A 11 12.39 1.68 -6.53
CA PHE A 11 11.35 0.94 -5.82
C PHE A 11 10.17 1.85 -5.47
N THR A 12 10.44 3.06 -5.00
CA THR A 12 9.42 4.05 -4.63
C THR A 12 8.58 4.46 -5.83
N GLU A 13 9.21 4.73 -6.96
CA GLU A 13 8.55 5.09 -8.22
C GLU A 13 7.67 3.93 -8.71
N ALA A 14 8.22 2.71 -8.79
CA ALA A 14 7.45 1.54 -9.20
C ALA A 14 6.26 1.24 -8.28
N LEU A 15 6.42 1.46 -6.97
CA LEU A 15 5.32 1.33 -6.01
C LEU A 15 4.25 2.39 -6.25
N ALA A 16 4.63 3.65 -6.48
CA ALA A 16 3.69 4.73 -6.76
C ALA A 16 2.88 4.47 -8.04
N ASP A 17 3.56 4.07 -9.12
CA ASP A 17 2.93 3.74 -10.41
C ASP A 17 1.94 2.56 -10.26
N HIS A 18 2.32 1.53 -9.51
CA HIS A 18 1.45 0.39 -9.24
C HIS A 18 0.21 0.79 -8.42
N LEU A 19 0.39 1.66 -7.41
CA LEU A 19 -0.72 2.17 -6.61
C LEU A 19 -1.66 3.07 -7.42
N GLU A 20 -1.14 3.83 -8.38
CA GLU A 20 -1.97 4.57 -9.33
C GLU A 20 -2.78 3.64 -10.22
N GLY A 21 -2.15 2.61 -10.81
CA GLY A 21 -2.83 1.61 -11.64
C GLY A 21 -3.93 0.85 -10.90
N THR A 22 -3.66 0.35 -9.70
CA THR A 22 -4.67 -0.32 -8.85
C THR A 22 -5.79 0.63 -8.43
N GLY A 23 -5.46 1.91 -8.19
CA GLY A 23 -6.44 2.95 -7.91
C GLY A 23 -7.46 3.13 -9.04
N GLN A 24 -7.00 3.15 -10.29
CA GLN A 24 -7.86 3.25 -11.48
C GLN A 24 -8.70 1.99 -11.72
N ALA A 25 -8.14 0.80 -11.46
CA ALA A 25 -8.84 -0.47 -11.57
C ALA A 25 -9.88 -0.70 -10.46
N GLY A 26 -9.80 0.06 -9.36
CA GLY A 26 -10.64 -0.13 -8.18
C GLY A 26 -10.15 -1.24 -7.24
N ASP A 27 -8.95 -1.77 -7.49
CA ASP A 27 -8.36 -2.88 -6.75
C ASP A 27 -7.73 -2.45 -5.42
N HIS A 28 -7.50 -3.43 -4.54
CA HIS A 28 -6.75 -3.27 -3.31
C HIS A 28 -5.33 -3.81 -3.48
N ALA A 29 -4.32 -2.95 -3.32
CA ALA A 29 -2.93 -3.36 -3.38
C ALA A 29 -2.46 -4.03 -2.09
N VAL A 30 -1.67 -5.10 -2.24
CA VAL A 30 -0.97 -5.80 -1.15
C VAL A 30 0.53 -5.84 -1.48
N LEU A 31 1.37 -5.36 -0.56
CA LEU A 31 2.82 -5.43 -0.64
C LEU A 31 3.33 -6.56 0.24
N ASP A 32 3.84 -7.62 -0.38
CA ASP A 32 4.45 -8.75 0.31
C ASP A 32 5.94 -8.52 0.54
N LEU A 33 6.34 -8.50 1.82
CA LEU A 33 7.72 -8.31 2.25
C LEU A 33 8.39 -9.59 2.76
N THR A 34 7.76 -10.76 2.61
CA THR A 34 8.28 -12.06 3.11
C THR A 34 9.72 -12.29 2.68
N GLU A 35 10.01 -12.09 1.39
CA GLU A 35 11.33 -12.30 0.79
C GLU A 35 12.10 -11.00 0.54
N VAL A 36 11.67 -9.89 1.14
CA VAL A 36 12.28 -8.57 0.95
C VAL A 36 13.16 -8.21 2.15
N TYR A 37 14.38 -7.77 1.87
CA TYR A 37 15.27 -7.17 2.85
C TYR A 37 15.35 -5.67 2.61
N ILE A 38 14.96 -4.85 3.59
CA ILE A 38 15.03 -3.39 3.47
C ILE A 38 16.22 -2.91 4.30
N ALA A 39 17.30 -2.52 3.61
CA ALA A 39 18.55 -2.04 4.19
C ALA A 39 18.61 -0.51 4.34
N CYS A 40 17.48 0.17 4.13
CA CYS A 40 17.32 1.62 4.27
C CYS A 40 16.09 1.96 5.13
N SER A 41 15.76 3.24 5.26
CA SER A 41 14.57 3.67 6.00
C SER A 41 13.29 3.17 5.32
N ALA A 42 12.69 2.12 5.89
CA ALA A 42 11.42 1.57 5.40
C ALA A 42 10.27 2.57 5.52
N ALA A 43 10.30 3.41 6.56
CA ALA A 43 9.29 4.46 6.76
C ALA A 43 9.34 5.49 5.64
N ASP A 44 10.53 6.01 5.30
CA ASP A 44 10.66 7.00 4.22
C ASP A 44 10.32 6.39 2.86
N LEU A 45 10.73 5.14 2.63
CA LEU A 45 10.44 4.38 1.41
C LEU A 45 8.92 4.29 1.17
N LEU A 46 8.18 3.81 2.16
CA LEU A 46 6.72 3.65 2.05
C LEU A 46 5.99 5.00 2.11
N HIS A 47 6.47 5.97 2.89
CA HIS A 47 5.88 7.31 2.91
C HIS A 47 5.94 7.95 1.53
N ARG A 48 7.08 7.91 0.85
CA ARG A 48 7.21 8.44 -0.51
C ARG A 48 6.40 7.64 -1.51
N GLY A 49 6.46 6.30 -1.44
CA GLY A 49 5.80 5.43 -2.42
C GLY A 49 4.27 5.48 -2.34
N THR A 50 3.72 5.77 -1.17
CA THR A 50 2.27 5.96 -0.96
C THR A 50 1.80 7.40 -1.18
N GLY A 51 2.67 8.30 -1.66
CA GLY A 51 2.33 9.70 -1.89
C GLY A 51 2.08 10.49 -0.60
N GLY A 52 2.81 10.16 0.47
CA GLY A 52 2.69 10.81 1.78
C GLY A 52 1.44 10.39 2.56
N GLY A 53 0.93 9.19 2.32
CA GLY A 53 -0.31 8.67 2.92
C GLY A 53 -1.60 9.19 2.29
N ARG A 54 -1.49 9.92 1.18
CA ARG A 54 -2.59 10.27 0.28
C ARG A 54 -2.54 9.34 -0.93
N THR A 55 -2.90 8.07 -0.74
CA THR A 55 -3.19 7.24 -1.91
C THR A 55 -4.32 7.94 -2.66
N ARG A 56 -4.11 8.29 -3.94
CA ARG A 56 -5.10 9.03 -4.74
C ARG A 56 -6.44 8.28 -4.83
N SER A 57 -6.40 6.96 -4.61
CA SER A 57 -7.55 6.06 -4.51
C SER A 57 -8.29 6.10 -3.15
N GLY A 58 -7.73 6.75 -2.13
CA GLY A 58 -8.21 6.72 -0.74
C GLY A 58 -8.07 5.35 -0.05
N ARG A 59 -7.55 4.33 -0.74
CA ARG A 59 -7.39 2.96 -0.22
C ARG A 59 -6.04 2.80 0.45
N ALA A 60 -6.03 2.20 1.64
CA ALA A 60 -4.79 1.91 2.35
C ALA A 60 -4.02 0.76 1.67
N LEU A 61 -2.68 0.88 1.61
CA LEU A 61 -1.78 -0.21 1.23
C LEU A 61 -1.69 -1.23 2.37
N SER A 62 -2.01 -2.49 2.08
CA SER A 62 -1.77 -3.59 3.02
C SER A 62 -0.34 -4.11 2.84
N VAL A 63 0.42 -4.20 3.92
CA VAL A 63 1.80 -4.68 3.93
C VAL A 63 1.85 -5.96 4.77
N VAL A 64 2.29 -7.07 4.17
CA VAL A 64 2.28 -8.40 4.79
C VAL A 64 3.71 -8.87 5.07
N GLN A 65 3.86 -9.60 6.19
CA GLN A 65 5.11 -10.26 6.60
C GLN A 65 6.37 -9.36 6.57
N PRO A 66 6.31 -8.09 7.03
CA PRO A 66 7.54 -7.34 7.24
C PRO A 66 8.41 -8.05 8.27
N ARG A 67 9.72 -8.10 8.01
CA ARG A 67 10.71 -8.52 9.01
C ARG A 67 10.55 -7.70 10.31
N PRO A 68 10.86 -8.25 11.50
CA PRO A 68 10.58 -7.59 12.78
C PRO A 68 11.04 -6.13 12.87
N HIS A 69 12.29 -5.83 12.48
CA HIS A 69 12.82 -4.45 12.49
C HIS A 69 12.06 -3.50 11.57
N VAL A 70 11.64 -3.97 10.38
CA VAL A 70 10.81 -3.19 9.45
C VAL A 70 9.44 -2.94 10.07
N ARG A 71 8.83 -3.97 10.67
CA ARG A 71 7.53 -3.86 11.32
C ARG A 71 7.56 -2.82 12.43
N GLU A 72 8.54 -2.89 13.32
CA GLU A 72 8.75 -1.94 14.41
C GLU A 72 8.92 -0.51 13.89
N THR A 73 9.75 -0.33 12.86
CA THR A 73 9.97 0.96 12.20
C THR A 73 8.68 1.54 11.63
N LEU A 74 7.88 0.72 10.93
CA LEU A 74 6.62 1.16 10.32
C LEU A 74 5.51 1.42 11.35
N THR A 75 5.44 0.61 12.41
CA THR A 75 4.54 0.84 13.53
C THR A 75 4.87 2.14 14.25
N ALA A 76 6.14 2.41 14.52
CA ALA A 76 6.58 3.65 15.16
C ALA A 76 6.32 4.89 14.28
N ALA A 77 6.49 4.76 12.96
CA ALA A 77 6.24 5.85 12.02
C ALA A 77 4.76 6.20 11.86
N GLY A 78 3.84 5.27 12.15
CA GLY A 78 2.39 5.53 12.13
C GLY A 78 1.88 6.02 10.76
N LEU A 79 2.46 5.51 9.66
CA LEU A 79 2.21 6.05 8.33
C LEU A 79 0.72 5.99 7.95
N PRO A 80 0.07 7.14 7.68
CA PRO A 80 -1.32 7.14 7.22
C PRO A 80 -1.43 6.39 5.90
N GLY A 81 -2.49 5.60 5.75
CA GLY A 81 -2.71 4.82 4.53
C GLY A 81 -1.86 3.54 4.43
N VAL A 82 -1.10 3.15 5.45
CA VAL A 82 -0.42 1.84 5.52
C VAL A 82 -1.05 0.96 6.60
N ARG A 83 -1.28 -0.31 6.31
CA ARG A 83 -1.78 -1.31 7.26
C ARG A 83 -0.86 -2.51 7.30
N LEU A 84 -0.38 -2.86 8.48
CA LEU A 84 0.53 -4.00 8.68
C LEU A 84 -0.27 -5.25 9.02
N HIS A 85 0.06 -6.36 8.37
CA HIS A 85 -0.56 -7.66 8.58
C HIS A 85 0.49 -8.74 8.83
N ALA A 86 0.15 -9.71 9.68
CA ALA A 86 1.06 -10.80 10.02
C ALA A 86 1.31 -11.76 8.85
N CYS A 87 0.31 -11.96 7.99
CA CYS A 87 0.37 -12.84 6.81
C CYS A 87 -0.62 -12.36 5.73
N LEU A 88 -0.52 -12.94 4.53
CA LEU A 88 -1.43 -12.66 3.41
C LEU A 88 -2.88 -12.96 3.76
N ASP A 89 -3.18 -14.10 4.39
CA ASP A 89 -4.54 -14.48 4.77
C ASP A 89 -5.19 -13.43 5.68
N ALA A 90 -4.43 -12.89 6.63
CA ALA A 90 -4.91 -11.83 7.53
C ALA A 90 -5.20 -10.53 6.78
N ALA A 91 -4.44 -10.21 5.74
CA ALA A 91 -4.72 -9.06 4.87
C ALA A 91 -6.00 -9.30 4.04
N LEU A 92 -6.13 -10.47 3.43
CA LEU A 92 -7.31 -10.83 2.62
C LEU A 92 -8.59 -10.85 3.45
N LEU A 93 -8.56 -11.41 4.66
CA LEU A 93 -9.68 -11.37 5.60
C LEU A 93 -10.06 -9.93 5.97
N ALA A 94 -9.07 -9.07 6.24
CA ALA A 94 -9.31 -7.68 6.57
C ALA A 94 -9.84 -6.85 5.38
N LEU A 95 -9.51 -7.24 4.14
CA LEU A 95 -10.08 -6.65 2.92
C LEU A 95 -11.52 -7.12 2.70
N ALA A 96 -11.79 -8.41 2.83
CA ALA A 96 -13.14 -8.97 2.69
C ALA A 96 -14.13 -8.38 3.71
N ALA A 97 -13.68 -8.13 4.94
CA ALA A 97 -14.50 -7.53 5.99
C ALA A 97 -14.92 -6.08 5.72
N ARG A 98 -14.27 -5.37 4.79
CA ARG A 98 -14.61 -3.97 4.46
C ARG A 98 -15.83 -3.85 3.54
N GLY A 99 -16.32 -4.96 2.99
CA GLY A 99 -17.38 -4.97 1.99
C GLY A 99 -16.94 -4.33 0.66
N PRO A 100 -17.74 -4.47 -0.41
CA PRO A 100 -17.46 -3.79 -1.66
C PRO A 100 -17.50 -2.28 -1.45
N VAL A 101 -16.50 -1.57 -1.97
CA VAL A 101 -16.55 -0.11 -2.07
C VAL A 101 -17.73 0.23 -2.96
N ARG A 102 -18.74 0.92 -2.41
CA ARG A 102 -19.88 1.40 -3.19
C ARG A 102 -19.33 2.23 -4.34
N ALA A 103 -19.48 1.74 -5.57
CA ALA A 103 -19.30 2.58 -6.74
C ALA A 103 -20.27 3.75 -6.55
N GLU A 104 -19.75 4.96 -6.43
CA GLU A 104 -20.55 6.17 -6.49
C GLU A 104 -21.41 6.04 -7.77
N PRO A 105 -22.74 6.05 -7.68
CA PRO A 105 -23.58 5.93 -8.86
C PRO A 105 -23.21 7.09 -9.77
N GLY A 106 -22.57 6.76 -10.90
CA GLY A 106 -22.35 7.70 -11.97
C GLY A 106 -23.71 8.32 -12.29
N THR A 107 -23.78 9.64 -12.13
CA THR A 107 -24.92 10.45 -12.54
C THR A 107 -25.10 10.21 -14.02
N HIS A 108 -25.93 9.22 -14.37
CA HIS A 108 -26.58 9.17 -15.66
C HIS A 108 -27.49 10.38 -15.68
N ASP A 109 -26.95 11.49 -16.16
CA ASP A 109 -27.71 12.62 -16.64
C ASP A 109 -28.51 12.13 -17.85
N GLN A 110 -29.70 11.60 -17.56
CA GLN A 110 -30.78 11.51 -18.52
C GLN A 110 -31.51 12.84 -18.47
N ASP A 111 -31.23 13.72 -19.42
CA ASP A 111 -32.21 14.66 -20.01
C ASP A 111 -31.59 15.17 -21.32
N ARG A 112 -32.08 14.69 -22.46
CA ARG A 112 -33.08 15.34 -23.32
C ARG A 112 -32.57 16.59 -24.03
#